data_AF-N1Q147-F1
#
_entry.id   AF-N1Q147-F1
#
_cell.length_a   1.000
_cell.length_b   1.000
_cell.length_c   1.000
_cell.angle_alpha   90.00
_cell.angle_beta   90.00
_cell.angle_gamma   90.00
#
_symmetry.space_group_name_H-M   'P 1'
#
loop_
_entity.id
_entity.type
_entity.pdbx_description
1 polymer ?
#
loop_
_entity_poly.entity_id
_entity_poly.type
_entity_poly.pdbx_seq_one_letter_code
_entity_poly.pdbx_strand_id
1 'polypeptide(L)'
;MREKVDQQTRYSEQVQRDLEMMPRRIDNQSKALFNIIAMRDNKLNIELAASSKRIAEESRLDNLLSVKLAKATADVAEQTRQDSAAMKTIAVLTLTFLPGTAVASFFSMNGMFNWEPSPGQSLASPYLYVFFVVTIPLTIIVYVAWWYWFRRVQKEFQKNYETSDFAAVEQDLMKRMRTATNSWQMTGRQEKD
;
A
#
# COMPACT_ATOMS: atom_id res chain seq x y z
N MET A 1 91.90 -19.78 -5.55
CA MET A 1 90.90 -19.97 -6.63
C MET A 1 90.09 -21.26 -6.49
N ARG A 2 90.69 -22.39 -6.08
CA ARG A 2 89.97 -23.69 -5.95
C ARG A 2 88.86 -23.71 -4.90
N GLU A 3 89.05 -23.09 -3.73
CA GLU A 3 88.00 -23.00 -2.69
C GLU A 3 86.71 -22.31 -3.14
N LYS A 4 86.83 -21.27 -3.98
CA LYS A 4 85.66 -20.55 -4.51
C LYS A 4 84.87 -21.41 -5.51
N VAL A 5 85.56 -22.27 -6.26
CA VAL A 5 84.93 -23.19 -7.23
C VAL A 5 84.21 -24.30 -6.49
N ASP A 6 84.84 -24.92 -5.47
CA ASP A 6 84.18 -25.94 -4.64
C ASP A 6 82.98 -25.38 -3.87
N GLN A 7 83.06 -24.13 -3.39
CA GLN A 7 81.90 -23.46 -2.82
C GLN A 7 80.77 -23.34 -3.83
N GLN A 8 81.05 -22.85 -5.04
CA GLN A 8 80.01 -22.71 -6.06
C GLN A 8 79.40 -24.05 -6.49
N THR A 9 80.19 -25.12 -6.55
CA THR A 9 79.69 -26.46 -6.85
C THR A 9 78.76 -26.99 -5.75
N ARG A 10 79.08 -26.75 -4.47
CA ARG A 10 78.16 -27.12 -3.39
C ARG A 10 76.90 -26.28 -3.36
N TYR A 11 77.00 -24.99 -3.69
CA TYR A 11 75.84 -24.12 -3.84
C TYR A 11 74.96 -24.55 -5.02
N SER A 12 75.53 -24.96 -6.16
CA SER A 12 74.76 -25.41 -7.31
C SER A 12 74.07 -26.75 -7.07
N GLU A 13 74.70 -27.69 -6.36
CA GLU A 13 74.07 -28.95 -5.93
C GLU A 13 72.94 -28.73 -4.91
N GLN A 14 73.08 -27.75 -4.01
CA GLN A 14 71.99 -27.38 -3.10
C GLN A 14 70.83 -26.76 -3.85
N VAL A 15 71.10 -25.82 -4.76
CA VAL A 15 70.08 -25.17 -5.59
C VAL A 15 69.37 -26.19 -6.49
N GLN A 16 70.08 -27.14 -7.09
CA GLN A 16 69.45 -28.20 -7.90
C GLN A 16 68.53 -29.09 -7.06
N ARG A 17 68.97 -29.51 -5.87
CA ARG A 17 68.12 -30.29 -4.96
C ARG A 17 66.90 -29.50 -4.50
N ASP A 18 67.05 -28.21 -4.23
CA ASP A 18 65.93 -27.36 -3.84
C ASP A 18 64.94 -27.18 -4.99
N LEU A 19 65.43 -26.96 -6.22
CA LEU A 19 64.60 -26.90 -7.44
C LEU A 19 63.84 -28.21 -7.69
N GLU A 20 64.46 -29.37 -7.44
CA GLU A 20 63.81 -30.68 -7.59
C GLU A 20 62.70 -30.91 -6.56
N MET A 21 62.80 -30.27 -5.40
CA MET A 21 61.82 -30.37 -4.31
C MET A 21 60.69 -29.33 -4.41
N MET A 22 60.88 -28.23 -5.14
CA MET A 22 59.86 -27.19 -5.35
C MET A 22 58.52 -27.74 -5.87
N PRO A 23 58.46 -28.61 -6.89
CA PRO A 23 57.18 -29.12 -7.43
C PRO A 23 56.37 -29.85 -6.36
N ARG A 24 57.04 -30.67 -5.53
CA ARG A 24 56.38 -31.42 -4.44
C ARG A 24 55.86 -30.49 -3.35
N ARG A 25 56.61 -29.44 -3.00
CA ARG A 25 56.18 -28.43 -2.02
C ARG A 25 55.00 -27.62 -2.53
N ILE A 26 55.04 -27.24 -3.81
CA ILE A 26 53.95 -26.50 -4.47
C ILE A 26 52.67 -27.35 -4.51
N ASP A 27 52.75 -28.64 -4.87
CA ASP A 27 51.59 -29.54 -4.89
C ASP A 27 51.01 -29.79 -3.49
N ASN A 28 51.87 -29.97 -2.49
CA ASN A 28 51.41 -30.14 -1.11
C ASN A 28 50.76 -28.87 -0.56
N GLN A 29 51.33 -27.69 -0.87
CA GLN A 29 50.74 -26.40 -0.49
C GLN A 29 49.44 -26.12 -1.23
N SER A 30 49.36 -26.46 -2.52
CA SER A 30 48.13 -26.27 -3.31
C SER A 30 46.99 -27.13 -2.76
N LYS A 31 47.25 -28.41 -2.43
CA LYS A 31 46.28 -29.30 -1.80
C LYS A 31 45.80 -28.79 -0.44
N ALA A 32 46.71 -28.27 0.37
CA ALA A 32 46.34 -27.66 1.65
C ALA A 32 45.44 -26.42 1.45
N LEU A 33 45.78 -25.55 0.49
CA LEU A 33 44.94 -24.39 0.14
C LEU A 33 43.56 -24.81 -0.37
N PHE A 34 43.49 -25.80 -1.28
CA PHE A 34 42.23 -26.32 -1.78
C PHE A 34 41.34 -26.86 -0.65
N ASN A 35 41.92 -27.59 0.30
CA ASN A 35 41.17 -28.09 1.45
C ASN A 35 40.66 -26.94 2.33
N ILE A 36 41.50 -25.93 2.61
CA ILE A 36 41.08 -24.74 3.37
C ILE A 36 39.96 -23.98 2.68
N ILE A 37 40.03 -23.81 1.36
CA ILE A 37 38.98 -23.15 0.56
C ILE A 37 37.68 -23.94 0.66
N ALA A 38 37.72 -25.25 0.43
CA ALA A 38 36.54 -26.11 0.52
C ALA A 38 35.91 -26.11 1.91
N MET A 39 36.72 -26.13 2.97
CA MET A 39 36.24 -26.00 4.35
C MET A 39 35.60 -24.64 4.60
N ARG A 40 36.18 -23.56 4.06
CA ARG A 40 35.64 -22.20 4.20
C ARG A 40 34.32 -22.06 3.46
N ASP A 41 34.21 -22.58 2.25
CA ASP A 41 32.98 -22.57 1.46
C ASP A 41 31.87 -23.36 2.16
N ASN A 42 32.19 -24.54 2.70
CA ASN A 42 31.24 -25.30 3.51
C ASN A 42 30.78 -24.52 4.76
N LYS A 43 31.69 -23.86 5.47
CA LYS A 43 31.34 -23.05 6.64
C LYS A 43 30.47 -21.85 6.26
N LEU A 44 30.83 -21.13 5.20
CA LEU A 44 30.05 -20.00 4.70
C LEU A 44 28.65 -20.43 4.26
N ASN A 45 28.52 -21.59 3.61
CA ASN A 45 27.23 -22.11 3.18
C ASN A 45 26.32 -22.45 4.37
N ILE A 46 26.86 -23.06 5.42
CA ILE A 46 26.11 -23.34 6.66
C ILE A 46 25.67 -22.03 7.33
N GLU A 47 26.58 -21.05 7.42
CA GLU A 47 26.28 -19.74 8.01
C GLU A 47 25.21 -18.98 7.21
N LEU A 48 25.28 -19.03 5.89
CA LEU A 48 24.30 -18.45 4.98
C LEU A 48 22.92 -19.11 5.11
N ALA A 49 22.88 -20.44 5.26
CA ALA A 49 21.63 -21.15 5.52
C ALA A 49 21.01 -20.75 6.87
N ALA A 50 21.84 -20.57 7.90
CA ALA A 50 21.38 -20.14 9.22
C ALA A 50 20.86 -18.69 9.22
N SER A 51 21.53 -17.77 8.53
CA SER A 51 21.07 -16.39 8.38
C SER A 51 19.78 -16.31 7.54
N SER A 52 19.72 -17.06 6.44
CA SER A 52 18.53 -17.15 5.60
C SER A 52 17.32 -17.66 6.37
N LYS A 53 17.51 -18.64 7.26
CA LYS A 53 16.45 -19.13 8.14
C LYS A 53 15.94 -18.02 9.08
N ARG A 54 16.83 -17.25 9.70
CA ARG A 54 16.44 -16.13 10.57
C ARG A 54 15.66 -15.06 9.80
N ILE A 55 16.14 -14.67 8.62
CA ILE A 55 15.46 -13.70 7.75
C ILE A 55 14.07 -14.21 7.35
N ALA A 56 13.94 -15.50 7.03
CA ALA A 56 12.65 -16.10 6.69
C ALA A 56 11.68 -16.14 7.89
N GLU A 57 12.18 -16.37 9.11
CA GLU A 57 11.37 -16.30 10.33
C GLU A 57 10.89 -14.87 10.63
N GLU A 58 11.77 -13.88 10.52
CA GLU A 58 11.42 -12.46 10.66
C GLU A 58 10.41 -12.03 9.59
N SER A 59 10.64 -12.40 8.33
CA SER A 59 9.71 -12.12 7.23
C SER A 59 8.31 -12.74 7.45
N ARG A 60 8.23 -13.92 8.09
CA ARG A 60 6.92 -14.50 8.46
C ARG A 60 6.19 -13.65 9.49
N LEU A 61 6.89 -13.12 10.49
CA LEU A 61 6.29 -12.23 11.48
C LEU A 61 5.78 -10.94 10.84
N ASP A 62 6.58 -10.34 9.95
CA ASP A 62 6.19 -9.14 9.22
C ASP A 62 4.96 -9.38 8.33
N ASN A 63 4.90 -10.52 7.65
CA ASN A 63 3.73 -10.91 6.87
C ASN A 63 2.46 -11.03 7.74
N LEU A 64 2.58 -11.63 8.93
CA LEU A 64 1.44 -11.73 9.86
C LEU A 64 1.00 -10.36 10.38
N LEU A 65 1.95 -9.46 10.66
CA LEU A 65 1.65 -8.08 11.05
C LEU A 65 0.95 -7.33 9.92
N SER A 66 1.41 -7.48 8.69
CA SER A 66 0.79 -6.90 7.49
C SER A 66 -0.66 -7.36 7.32
N VAL A 67 -0.93 -8.66 7.48
CA VAL A 67 -2.29 -9.21 7.42
C VAL A 67 -3.17 -8.65 8.54
N LYS A 68 -2.65 -8.55 9.77
CA LYS A 68 -3.39 -7.94 10.90
C LYS A 68 -3.68 -6.46 10.67
N LEU A 69 -2.72 -5.72 10.12
CA LEU A 69 -2.88 -4.31 9.78
C LEU A 69 -3.92 -4.13 8.66
N ALA A 70 -3.89 -4.98 7.64
CA ALA A 70 -4.90 -4.99 6.59
C ALA A 70 -6.30 -5.24 7.15
N LYS A 71 -6.45 -6.17 8.12
CA LYS A 71 -7.72 -6.38 8.80
C LYS A 71 -8.15 -5.17 9.62
N ALA A 72 -7.25 -4.59 10.42
CA ALA A 72 -7.56 -3.43 11.25
C ALA A 72 -7.95 -2.21 10.39
N THR A 73 -7.27 -1.99 9.27
CA THR A 73 -7.61 -0.92 8.32
C THR A 73 -8.95 -1.17 7.63
N ALA A 74 -9.29 -2.43 7.31
CA ALA A 74 -10.61 -2.80 6.81
C ALA A 74 -11.72 -2.53 7.86
N ASP A 75 -11.49 -2.89 9.12
CA ASP A 75 -12.42 -2.62 10.22
C ASP A 75 -12.63 -1.10 10.40
N VAL A 76 -11.55 -0.30 10.37
CA VAL A 76 -11.61 1.17 10.42
C VAL A 76 -12.34 1.76 9.21
N ALA A 77 -12.13 1.20 8.01
CA ALA A 77 -12.84 1.64 6.80
C ALA A 77 -14.34 1.37 6.92
N GLU A 78 -14.76 0.23 7.48
CA GLU A 78 -16.18 -0.07 7.70
C GLU A 78 -16.79 0.85 8.76
N GLN A 79 -16.08 1.12 9.85
CA GLN A 79 -16.53 2.09 10.85
C GLN A 79 -16.66 3.49 10.26
N THR A 80 -15.69 3.93 9.46
CA THR A 80 -15.75 5.20 8.73
C THR A 80 -16.92 5.24 7.75
N ARG A 81 -17.25 4.11 7.10
CA ARG A 81 -18.40 4.00 6.20
C ARG A 81 -19.72 4.16 6.95
N GLN A 82 -19.83 3.59 8.14
CA GLN A 82 -21.00 3.75 9.03
C GLN A 82 -21.12 5.20 9.52
N ASP A 83 -20.02 5.82 9.95
CA ASP A 83 -19.99 7.24 10.33
C ASP A 83 -20.41 8.16 9.16
N SER A 84 -19.93 7.85 7.94
CA SER A 84 -20.34 8.56 6.73
C SER A 84 -21.84 8.42 6.43
N ALA A 85 -22.46 7.29 6.75
CA ALA A 85 -23.90 7.10 6.63
C ALA A 85 -24.68 7.96 7.64
N ALA A 86 -24.19 8.04 8.89
CA ALA A 86 -24.74 8.95 9.89
C ALA A 86 -24.61 10.42 9.46
N MET A 87 -23.46 10.81 8.91
CA MET A 87 -23.21 12.17 8.40
C MET A 87 -24.18 12.54 7.27
N LYS A 88 -24.42 11.64 6.32
CA LYS A 88 -25.42 11.84 5.26
C LYS A 88 -26.83 12.01 5.84
N THR A 89 -27.15 11.27 6.90
CA THR A 89 -28.46 11.36 7.56
C THR A 89 -28.66 12.74 8.22
N ILE A 90 -27.67 13.23 8.96
CA ILE A 90 -27.72 14.58 9.56
C ILE A 90 -27.83 15.65 8.46
N ALA A 91 -27.08 15.52 7.37
CA ALA A 91 -27.15 16.44 6.24
C ALA A 91 -28.54 16.48 5.58
N VAL A 92 -29.22 15.33 5.45
CA VAL A 92 -30.59 15.29 4.92
C VAL A 92 -31.58 15.97 5.89
N LEU A 93 -31.42 15.76 7.20
CA LEU A 93 -32.24 16.43 8.21
C LEU A 93 -32.06 17.95 8.17
N THR A 94 -30.82 18.43 8.14
CA THR A 94 -30.55 19.88 8.07
C THR A 94 -31.08 20.48 6.77
N LEU A 95 -30.86 19.81 5.62
CA LEU A 95 -31.38 20.25 4.32
C LEU A 95 -32.91 20.35 4.29
N THR A 96 -33.59 19.49 5.05
CA THR A 96 -35.06 19.48 5.14
C THR A 96 -35.59 20.60 6.03
N PHE A 97 -34.94 20.86 7.17
CA PHE A 97 -35.39 21.88 8.12
C PHE A 97 -34.98 23.31 7.76
N LEU A 98 -33.84 23.49 7.10
CA LEU A 98 -33.29 24.81 6.73
C LEU A 98 -34.23 25.68 5.89
N PRO A 99 -34.92 25.18 4.83
CA PRO A 99 -35.89 26.00 4.10
C PRO A 99 -37.10 26.37 4.96
N GLY A 100 -37.59 25.46 5.82
CA GLY A 100 -38.69 25.74 6.73
C GLY A 100 -38.35 26.80 7.77
N THR A 101 -37.15 26.74 8.37
CA THR A 101 -36.69 27.73 9.35
C THR A 101 -36.37 29.09 8.72
N ALA A 102 -35.87 29.11 7.47
CA ALA A 102 -35.66 30.34 6.71
C ALA A 102 -37.00 31.05 6.43
N VAL A 103 -37.99 30.31 5.92
CA VAL A 103 -39.34 30.87 5.66
C VAL A 103 -39.98 31.33 6.98
N ALA A 104 -39.92 30.52 8.04
CA ALA A 104 -40.44 30.93 9.36
C ALA A 104 -39.80 32.23 9.86
N SER A 105 -38.47 32.38 9.71
CA SER A 105 -37.75 33.61 10.10
C SER A 105 -38.19 34.82 9.29
N PHE A 106 -38.37 34.70 7.97
CA PHE A 106 -38.85 35.78 7.11
C PHE A 106 -40.27 36.24 7.49
N PHE A 107 -41.16 35.29 7.79
CA PHE A 107 -42.55 35.60 8.16
C PHE A 107 -42.64 36.19 9.58
N SER A 108 -41.72 35.81 10.48
CA SER A 108 -41.58 36.41 11.82
C SER A 108 -41.17 37.88 11.75
N MET A 109 -40.24 38.23 10.85
CA MET A 109 -39.79 39.61 10.67
C MET A 109 -40.88 40.53 10.08
N ASN A 110 -41.74 40.00 9.20
CA ASN A 110 -42.77 40.77 8.51
C ASN A 110 -44.10 40.91 9.29
N GLY A 111 -44.14 40.52 10.58
CA GLY A 111 -45.29 40.80 11.45
C GLY A 111 -46.62 40.14 11.04
N MET A 112 -46.59 39.06 10.25
CA MET A 112 -47.79 38.43 9.65
C MET A 112 -48.67 37.64 10.64
N PHE A 113 -48.19 37.43 11.87
CA PHE A 113 -48.92 36.80 12.97
C PHE A 113 -49.59 37.88 13.84
N ASN A 114 -50.91 38.02 13.73
CA ASN A 114 -51.67 38.93 14.58
C ASN A 114 -52.03 38.24 15.90
N TRP A 115 -51.28 38.52 16.97
CA TRP A 115 -51.48 37.92 18.29
C TRP A 115 -52.53 38.64 19.16
N GLU A 116 -53.06 39.79 18.71
CA GLU A 116 -54.19 40.52 19.32
C GLU A 116 -55.40 40.57 18.37
N PRO A 117 -56.31 39.60 18.44
CA PRO A 117 -57.56 39.62 17.67
C PRO A 117 -58.57 40.55 18.36
N SER A 118 -59.10 41.54 17.63
CA SER A 118 -60.28 42.29 18.07
C SER A 118 -61.52 41.37 18.11
N PRO A 119 -62.56 41.64 18.93
CA PRO A 119 -63.71 40.74 19.07
C PRO A 119 -64.41 40.56 17.72
N GLY A 120 -64.30 39.36 17.12
CA GLY A 120 -64.86 39.02 15.81
C GLY A 120 -63.85 38.76 14.69
N GLN A 121 -62.54 38.90 14.93
CA GLN A 121 -61.51 38.47 13.98
C GLN A 121 -60.81 37.18 14.41
N SER A 122 -60.60 36.30 13.43
CA SER A 122 -59.98 34.99 13.60
C SER A 122 -58.58 35.09 14.20
N LEU A 123 -58.28 34.27 15.22
CA LEU A 123 -56.96 34.15 15.84
C LEU A 123 -55.89 33.66 14.84
N ALA A 124 -56.30 33.06 13.72
CA ALA A 124 -55.43 32.64 12.65
C ALA A 124 -55.47 33.67 11.51
N SER A 125 -54.36 34.38 11.32
CA SER A 125 -54.09 35.15 10.11
C SER A 125 -54.35 34.26 8.88
N PRO A 126 -55.23 34.64 7.92
CA PRO A 126 -55.56 33.85 6.73
C PRO A 126 -54.36 33.48 5.84
N TYR A 127 -53.19 34.07 6.10
CA TYR A 127 -51.97 33.93 5.32
C TYR A 127 -51.10 32.72 5.73
N LEU A 128 -51.52 31.90 6.71
CA LEU A 128 -50.81 30.64 7.03
C LEU A 128 -50.68 29.70 5.81
N TYR A 129 -51.60 29.77 4.86
CA TYR A 129 -51.48 29.02 3.60
C TYR A 129 -50.27 29.47 2.76
N VAL A 130 -49.90 30.76 2.81
CA VAL A 130 -48.76 31.31 2.07
C VAL A 130 -47.44 30.70 2.56
N PHE A 131 -47.33 30.38 3.86
CA PHE A 131 -46.17 29.64 4.38
C PHE A 131 -45.98 28.30 3.67
N PHE A 132 -47.05 27.51 3.50
CA PHE A 132 -46.97 26.22 2.81
C PHE A 132 -46.70 26.39 1.30
N VAL A 133 -47.34 27.38 0.66
CA VAL A 133 -47.15 27.69 -0.77
C VAL A 133 -45.71 28.09 -1.09
N VAL A 134 -45.01 28.75 -0.17
CA VAL A 134 -43.61 29.18 -0.38
C VAL A 134 -42.62 28.10 0.06
N THR A 135 -42.89 27.42 1.17
CA THR A 135 -41.97 26.43 1.75
C THR A 135 -41.84 25.19 0.87
N ILE A 136 -42.95 24.66 0.35
CA ILE A 136 -42.95 23.45 -0.48
C ILE A 136 -42.05 23.61 -1.75
N PRO A 137 -42.23 24.63 -2.60
CA PRO A 137 -41.39 24.79 -3.78
C PRO A 137 -39.94 25.09 -3.42
N LEU A 138 -39.69 25.83 -2.34
CA LEU A 138 -38.32 26.10 -1.86
C LEU A 138 -37.62 24.79 -1.47
N THR A 139 -38.29 23.91 -0.73
CA THR A 139 -37.76 22.59 -0.37
C THR A 139 -37.48 21.75 -1.63
N ILE A 140 -38.39 21.76 -2.62
CA ILE A 140 -38.19 21.06 -3.89
C ILE A 140 -36.93 21.57 -4.62
N ILE A 141 -36.75 22.90 -4.71
CA ILE A 141 -35.58 23.52 -5.36
C ILE A 141 -34.29 23.08 -4.67
N VAL A 142 -34.27 23.10 -3.34
CA VAL A 142 -33.11 22.69 -2.54
C VAL A 142 -32.77 21.21 -2.78
N TYR A 143 -33.78 20.33 -2.81
CA TYR A 143 -33.59 18.91 -3.10
C TYR A 143 -33.10 18.65 -4.54
N VAL A 144 -33.64 19.38 -5.53
CA VAL A 144 -33.22 19.28 -6.94
C VAL A 144 -31.77 19.75 -7.11
N ALA A 145 -31.40 20.87 -6.47
CA ALA A 145 -30.03 21.38 -6.48
C ALA A 145 -29.05 20.39 -5.84
N TRP A 146 -29.42 19.83 -4.68
CA TRP A 146 -28.64 18.79 -4.01
C TRP A 146 -28.50 17.54 -4.88
N TRP A 147 -29.57 17.04 -5.49
CA TRP A 147 -29.54 15.88 -6.38
C TRP A 147 -28.63 16.11 -7.59
N TYR A 148 -28.71 17.30 -8.22
CA TYR A 148 -27.87 17.64 -9.36
C TYR A 148 -26.38 17.73 -8.98
N TRP A 149 -26.06 18.37 -7.84
CA TRP A 149 -24.71 18.44 -7.30
C TRP A 149 -24.17 17.05 -6.93
N PHE A 150 -24.94 16.28 -6.17
CA PHE A 150 -24.57 14.94 -5.74
C PHE A 150 -24.30 14.02 -6.94
N ARG A 151 -25.14 14.10 -7.99
CA ARG A 151 -24.97 13.31 -9.22
C ARG A 151 -23.75 13.74 -10.04
N ARG A 152 -23.37 15.03 -10.04
CA ARG A 152 -22.13 15.52 -10.67
C ARG A 152 -20.90 14.99 -9.93
N VAL A 153 -20.89 15.14 -8.62
CA VAL A 153 -19.77 14.75 -7.75
C VAL A 153 -19.53 13.23 -7.78
N GLN A 154 -20.59 12.41 -7.74
CA GLN A 154 -20.49 10.95 -7.84
C GLN A 154 -19.77 10.47 -9.11
N LYS A 155 -20.01 11.15 -10.26
CA LYS A 155 -19.40 10.77 -11.54
C LYS A 155 -17.89 11.04 -11.57
N GLU A 156 -17.44 12.09 -10.89
CA GLU A 156 -16.01 12.42 -10.79
C GLU A 156 -15.27 11.43 -9.88
N PHE A 157 -15.91 10.96 -8.81
CA PHE A 157 -15.33 9.94 -7.93
C PHE A 157 -15.27 8.53 -8.55
N GLN A 158 -16.31 8.09 -9.27
CA GLN A 158 -16.31 6.77 -9.93
C GLN A 158 -15.26 6.67 -11.04
N LYS A 159 -15.12 7.71 -11.87
CA LYS A 159 -14.16 7.73 -13.00
C LYS A 159 -12.71 7.61 -12.54
N ASN A 160 -12.38 8.19 -11.38
CA ASN A 160 -11.04 8.14 -10.81
C ASN A 160 -10.71 6.80 -10.13
N TYR A 161 -11.71 6.06 -9.64
CA TYR A 161 -11.52 4.73 -9.02
C TYR A 161 -11.35 3.62 -10.07
N GLU A 162 -12.18 3.64 -11.11
CA GLU A 162 -12.23 2.57 -12.13
C GLU A 162 -11.01 2.59 -13.07
N THR A 163 -10.49 3.78 -13.40
CA THR A 163 -9.37 3.92 -14.34
C THR A 163 -7.99 3.74 -13.69
N SER A 164 -7.88 3.99 -12.38
CA SER A 164 -6.57 4.07 -11.70
C SER A 164 -6.15 2.78 -11.00
N ASP A 165 -7.11 2.01 -10.47
CA ASP A 165 -6.81 0.92 -9.53
C ASP A 165 -6.79 -0.46 -10.20
N PHE A 166 -7.73 -0.77 -11.10
CA PHE A 166 -7.79 -2.11 -11.70
C PHE A 166 -6.84 -2.28 -12.90
N ALA A 167 -6.82 -1.32 -13.83
CA ALA A 167 -6.01 -1.44 -15.05
C ALA A 167 -4.50 -1.36 -14.78
N ALA A 168 -4.08 -0.53 -13.81
CA ALA A 168 -2.68 -0.41 -13.43
C ALA A 168 -2.17 -1.63 -12.64
N VAL A 169 -2.99 -2.14 -11.71
CA VAL A 169 -2.68 -3.34 -10.92
C VAL A 169 -2.70 -4.59 -11.80
N GLU A 170 -3.66 -4.73 -12.71
CA GLU A 170 -3.70 -5.84 -13.67
C GLU A 170 -2.47 -5.84 -14.58
N GLN A 171 -2.03 -4.67 -15.05
CA GLN A 171 -0.79 -4.57 -15.85
C GLN A 171 0.46 -4.94 -15.04
N ASP A 172 0.56 -4.53 -13.77
CA ASP A 172 1.70 -4.88 -12.92
C ASP A 172 1.72 -6.37 -12.58
N LEU A 173 0.54 -6.95 -12.26
CA LEU A 173 0.37 -8.38 -12.04
C LEU A 173 0.72 -9.18 -13.29
N MET A 174 0.23 -8.78 -14.47
CA MET A 174 0.53 -9.46 -15.74
C MET A 174 2.01 -9.40 -16.09
N LYS A 175 2.68 -8.27 -15.83
CA LYS A 175 4.13 -8.16 -16.01
C LYS A 175 4.87 -9.12 -15.09
N ARG A 176 4.54 -9.14 -13.79
CA ARG A 176 5.16 -10.04 -12.81
C ARG A 176 4.89 -11.51 -13.11
N MET A 177 3.66 -11.87 -13.47
CA MET A 177 3.26 -13.22 -13.88
C MET A 177 4.04 -13.67 -15.12
N ARG A 178 4.09 -12.85 -16.17
CA ARG A 178 4.83 -13.18 -17.40
C ARG A 178 6.33 -13.36 -17.14
N THR A 179 6.89 -12.58 -16.22
CA THR A 179 8.31 -12.67 -15.85
C THR A 179 8.59 -13.91 -14.99
N ALA A 180 7.69 -14.24 -14.06
CA ALA A 180 7.77 -15.46 -13.27
C ALA A 180 7.58 -16.71 -14.13
N THR A 181 6.64 -16.73 -15.07
CA THR A 181 6.40 -17.89 -15.95
C THR A 181 7.56 -18.14 -16.91
N ASN A 182 8.21 -17.09 -17.42
CA ASN A 182 9.36 -17.23 -18.30
C ASN A 182 10.63 -17.72 -17.58
N SER A 183 10.81 -17.42 -16.28
CA SER A 183 11.99 -17.89 -15.54
C SER A 183 11.95 -19.40 -15.27
N TRP A 184 10.77 -20.00 -15.07
CA TRP A 184 10.63 -21.46 -14.92
C TRP A 184 10.92 -22.24 -16.22
N GLN A 185 10.64 -21.65 -17.40
CA GLN A 185 10.94 -22.30 -18.69
C GLN A 185 12.45 -22.27 -19.05
N MET A 186 13.21 -21.31 -18.51
CA MET A 186 14.66 -21.22 -18.78
C MET A 186 15.46 -22.22 -17.94
N THR A 187 14.98 -22.60 -16.75
CA THR A 187 15.66 -23.58 -15.89
C THR A 187 15.49 -25.02 -16.40
N GLY A 188 14.34 -25.36 -17.00
CA GLY A 188 14.08 -26.70 -17.54
C GLY A 188 14.82 -27.06 -18.83
N ARG A 189 15.50 -26.10 -19.48
CA ARG A 189 16.27 -26.33 -20.73
C ARG A 189 17.78 -26.50 -20.50
N GLN A 190 18.28 -26.14 -19.31
CA GLN A 190 19.70 -26.24 -18.96
C GLN A 190 20.08 -27.57 -18.26
N GLU A 191 19.11 -28.46 -18.03
CA GLU A 191 19.35 -29.78 -17.39
C GLU A 191 19.34 -30.94 -18.40
N LYS A 192 19.35 -30.66 -19.71
CA LYS A 192 19.28 -31.69 -20.77
C LYS A 192 20.47 -31.75 -21.73
N ASP A 193 21.51 -30.94 -21.52
CA ASP A 193 22.77 -31.00 -22.27
C ASP A 193 23.94 -31.40 -21.36
#